data_AF-A0A2W6U6Q0-F1
#
_entry.id   AF-A0A2W6U6Q0-F1
#
_cell.length_a   1.000
_cell.length_b   1.000
_cell.length_c   1.000
_cell.angle_alpha   90.00
_cell.angle_beta   90.00
_cell.angle_gamma   90.00
#
_symmetry.space_group_name_H-M   'P 1'
#
loop_
_entity.id
_entity.type
_entity.pdbx_description
1 polymer ?
#
loop_
_entity_poly.entity_id
_entity_poly.type
_entity_poly.pdbx_seq_one_letter_code
_entity_poly.pdbx_strand_id
1 'polypeptide(L)'
;MSSVWRADGGAVRGVNDAEHVGAVTPADLDLSEPGVRVTHAAQAERDRLREESGQLGGTSTLLHYSDAGDAGIDITKAHPGSLPQFITGRPTLLSNLFRDEVALLTAKRA
;
A
#
# COMPACT_ATOMS: atom_id res chain seq x y z
N MET A 1 -22.97 -11.34 -9.71
CA MET A 1 -23.20 -10.30 -8.69
C MET A 1 -21.85 -9.73 -8.30
N SER A 2 -21.56 -8.48 -8.69
CA SER A 2 -20.28 -7.82 -8.41
C SER A 2 -20.43 -7.02 -7.12
N SER A 3 -19.63 -7.33 -6.08
CA SER A 3 -19.56 -6.48 -4.90
C SER A 3 -18.46 -5.45 -5.11
N VAL A 4 -18.87 -4.18 -5.17
CA VAL A 4 -17.96 -3.04 -5.21
C VAL A 4 -17.57 -2.73 -3.78
N TRP A 5 -16.30 -2.97 -3.42
CA TRP A 5 -15.75 -2.54 -2.14
C TRP A 5 -15.58 -1.01 -2.18
N ARG A 6 -16.44 -0.28 -1.45
CA ARG A 6 -16.21 1.11 -1.09
C ARG A 6 -15.65 1.16 0.33
N ALA A 7 -14.43 1.65 0.46
CA ALA A 7 -13.90 2.05 1.76
C ALA A 7 -14.32 3.51 2.03
N ASP A 8 -15.55 3.71 2.48
CA ASP A 8 -15.96 4.97 3.11
C ASP A 8 -15.62 4.87 4.60
N GLY A 9 -14.49 5.44 5.00
CA GLY A 9 -14.01 5.47 6.38
C GLY A 9 -13.26 6.76 6.65
N GLY A 10 -13.99 7.86 6.82
CA GLY A 10 -13.44 9.12 7.32
C GLY A 10 -12.93 8.94 8.74
N ALA A 11 -11.62 9.08 8.95
CA ALA A 11 -11.00 8.97 10.26
C ALA A 11 -11.29 10.22 11.11
N VAL A 12 -12.31 10.17 11.96
CA VAL A 12 -12.36 10.96 13.18
C VAL A 12 -11.59 10.18 14.25
N ARG A 13 -10.40 10.67 14.62
CA ARG A 13 -9.61 10.12 15.73
C ARG A 13 -10.26 10.53 17.05
N GLY A 14 -11.24 9.76 17.49
CA GLY A 14 -11.73 9.78 18.86
C GLY A 14 -10.76 8.99 19.75
N VAL A 15 -10.15 9.68 20.71
CA VAL A 15 -9.34 9.07 21.77
C VAL A 15 -10.22 8.12 22.56
N ASN A 16 -9.83 6.85 22.65
CA ASN A 16 -10.32 5.96 23.69
C ASN A 16 -9.16 5.06 24.13
N ASP A 17 -8.62 5.40 25.30
CA ASP A 17 -7.78 4.57 26.14
C ASP A 17 -8.59 3.37 26.66
N ALA A 18 -8.89 2.43 25.78
CA ALA A 18 -9.29 1.09 26.15
C ALA A 18 -8.12 0.19 25.75
N GLU A 19 -7.53 -0.48 26.73
CA GLU A 19 -6.53 -1.53 26.55
C GLU A 19 -6.87 -2.35 25.30
N HIS A 20 -6.06 -2.23 24.25
CA HIS A 20 -6.11 -3.15 23.12
C HIS A 20 -5.68 -4.50 23.69
N VAL A 21 -6.63 -5.27 24.20
CA VAL A 21 -6.49 -6.72 24.34
C VAL A 21 -5.97 -7.18 22.98
N GLY A 22 -4.72 -7.63 22.94
CA GLY A 22 -3.95 -7.79 21.71
C GLY A 22 -4.80 -8.43 20.63
N ALA A 23 -5.11 -7.66 19.58
CA ALA A 23 -5.97 -8.13 18.52
C ALA A 23 -5.25 -9.26 17.81
N VAL A 24 -5.63 -10.50 18.11
CA VAL A 24 -5.06 -11.70 17.48
C VAL A 24 -5.54 -11.71 16.03
N THR A 25 -4.59 -11.56 15.12
CA THR A 25 -4.81 -11.66 13.69
C THR A 25 -4.58 -13.11 13.24
N PRO A 26 -5.14 -13.52 12.10
CA PRO A 26 -4.81 -14.84 11.52
C PRO A 26 -3.31 -15.05 11.27
N ALA A 27 -2.50 -13.98 11.22
CA ALA A 27 -1.05 -14.05 11.09
C ALA A 27 -0.34 -14.43 12.40
N ASP A 28 -1.02 -14.32 13.54
CA ASP A 28 -0.50 -14.66 14.86
C ASP A 28 -0.76 -16.14 15.24
N LEU A 29 -1.43 -16.90 14.37
CA LEU A 29 -1.73 -18.31 14.57
C LEU A 29 -0.52 -19.17 14.19
N ASP A 30 -0.09 -20.03 15.10
CA ASP A 30 0.97 -21.01 14.88
C ASP A 30 0.60 -22.39 15.43
N LEU A 31 1.31 -23.42 14.99
CA LEU A 31 1.13 -24.81 15.43
C LEU A 31 2.40 -25.31 16.11
N SER A 32 2.23 -26.17 17.11
CA SER A 32 3.37 -26.74 17.85
C SER A 32 4.15 -27.78 17.05
N GLU A 33 3.63 -28.24 15.92
CA GLU A 33 4.26 -29.24 15.07
C GLU A 33 5.36 -28.61 14.20
N PRO A 34 6.63 -29.04 14.35
CA PRO A 34 7.74 -28.46 13.62
C PRO A 34 7.57 -28.58 12.10
N GLY A 35 7.65 -27.46 11.39
CA GLY A 35 7.58 -27.40 9.93
C GLY A 35 6.17 -27.24 9.36
N VAL A 36 5.12 -27.26 10.19
CA VAL A 36 3.76 -26.95 9.75
C VAL A 36 3.49 -25.47 9.99
N ARG A 37 3.13 -24.72 8.93
CA ARG A 37 2.78 -23.29 9.04
C ARG A 37 1.31 -23.08 8.74
N VAL A 38 0.66 -22.25 9.56
CA VAL A 38 -0.68 -21.73 9.25
C VAL A 38 -0.55 -20.73 8.11
N THR A 39 -1.23 -21.00 7.01
CA THR A 39 -1.34 -20.06 5.88
C THR A 39 -2.79 -19.76 5.60
N HIS A 40 -3.07 -18.57 5.09
CA HIS A 40 -4.41 -18.23 4.66
C HIS A 40 -4.84 -19.10 3.46
N ALA A 41 -6.08 -19.59 3.42
CA ALA A 41 -6.56 -20.45 2.32
C ALA A 41 -6.39 -19.83 0.92
N ALA A 42 -6.60 -18.52 0.80
CA ALA A 42 -6.36 -17.75 -0.42
C ALA A 42 -4.88 -17.47 -0.76
N GLN A 43 -3.90 -18.02 -0.04
CA GLN A 43 -2.48 -17.66 -0.22
C GLN A 43 -2.00 -17.90 -1.66
N ALA A 44 -2.34 -19.04 -2.25
CA ALA A 44 -2.00 -19.36 -3.63
C ALA A 44 -2.56 -18.33 -4.64
N GLU A 45 -3.82 -17.92 -4.47
CA GLU A 45 -4.44 -16.92 -5.35
C GLU A 45 -3.84 -15.53 -5.12
N ARG A 46 -3.47 -15.17 -3.89
CA ARG A 46 -2.76 -13.91 -3.61
C ARG A 46 -1.39 -13.87 -4.27
N ASP A 47 -0.65 -14.97 -4.25
CA ASP A 47 0.68 -15.04 -4.85
C ASP A 47 0.58 -14.96 -6.38
N ARG A 48 -0.38 -15.67 -6.98
CA ARG A 48 -0.71 -15.52 -8.40
C ARG A 48 -1.09 -14.09 -8.76
N LEU A 49 -1.99 -13.46 -8.01
CA LEU A 49 -2.41 -12.08 -8.26
C LEU A 49 -1.23 -11.10 -8.13
N ARG A 50 -0.30 -11.31 -7.20
CA ARG A 50 0.92 -10.49 -7.10
C ARG A 50 1.82 -10.66 -8.30
N GLU A 51 1.99 -11.89 -8.78
CA GLU A 51 2.78 -12.18 -9.99
C GLU A 51 2.16 -11.53 -11.23
N GLU A 52 0.86 -11.74 -11.46
CA GLU A 52 0.11 -11.11 -12.55
C GLU A 52 0.13 -9.57 -12.43
N SER A 53 -0.05 -9.03 -11.22
CA SER A 53 0.01 -7.59 -10.98
C SER A 53 1.42 -7.04 -11.23
N GLY A 54 2.47 -7.78 -10.92
CA GLY A 54 3.86 -7.41 -11.21
C GLY A 54 4.13 -7.35 -12.72
N GLN A 55 3.54 -8.26 -13.51
CA GLN A 55 3.63 -8.21 -14.97
C GLN A 55 2.87 -7.03 -15.57
N LEU A 56 1.76 -6.61 -14.94
CA LEU A 56 0.95 -5.47 -15.39
C LEU A 56 1.55 -4.11 -14.97
N GLY A 57 2.09 -4.03 -13.76
CA GLY A 57 2.61 -2.80 -13.16
C GLY A 57 4.08 -2.50 -13.52
N GLY A 58 4.79 -3.44 -14.13
CA GLY A 58 6.25 -3.39 -14.21
C GLY A 58 6.87 -3.39 -12.80
N THR A 59 8.17 -3.07 -12.69
CA THR A 59 8.83 -2.86 -11.39
C THR A 59 8.37 -1.53 -10.79
N SER A 60 7.09 -1.40 -10.43
CA SER A 60 6.61 -0.20 -9.75
C SER A 60 7.28 -0.14 -8.38
N THR A 61 8.31 0.70 -8.28
CA THR A 61 9.14 0.86 -7.09
C THR A 61 8.33 1.29 -5.86
N LEU A 62 7.15 1.86 -6.07
CA LEU A 62 6.20 2.26 -5.02
C LEU A 62 5.44 1.08 -4.39
N LEU A 63 5.20 -0.02 -5.13
CA LEU A 63 4.51 -1.20 -4.59
C LEU A 63 5.42 -2.08 -3.73
N HIS A 64 6.73 -1.98 -3.95
CA HIS A 64 7.76 -2.74 -3.24
C HIS A 64 8.77 -1.85 -2.52
N TYR A 65 8.38 -0.62 -2.18
CA TYR A 65 9.24 0.28 -1.42
C TYR A 65 9.56 -0.34 -0.05
N SER A 66 10.84 -0.60 0.20
CA SER A 66 11.33 -0.98 1.52
C SER A 66 11.89 0.25 2.22
N ASP A 67 11.47 0.50 3.46
CA ASP A 67 12.03 1.55 4.31
C ASP A 67 13.40 1.11 4.90
N ALA A 68 14.40 0.95 4.03
CA ALA A 68 15.73 0.48 4.38
C ALA A 68 16.75 1.61 4.22
N GLY A 69 17.22 2.18 5.32
CA GLY A 69 18.38 3.09 5.40
C GLY A 69 18.35 4.27 4.44
N ASP A 70 18.95 4.09 3.25
CA ASP A 70 19.08 5.08 2.19
C ASP A 70 17.97 5.00 1.12
N ALA A 71 16.98 4.10 1.28
CA ALA A 71 15.81 4.06 0.44
C ALA A 71 14.97 5.33 0.65
N GLY A 72 14.69 6.05 -0.42
CA GLY A 72 13.90 7.28 -0.39
C GLY A 72 13.17 7.51 -1.70
N ILE A 73 12.01 8.15 -1.61
CA ILE A 73 11.21 8.55 -2.79
C ILE A 73 11.55 10.01 -3.09
N ASP A 74 12.17 10.26 -4.23
CA ASP A 74 12.42 11.63 -4.69
C ASP A 74 11.12 12.28 -5.21
N ILE A 75 10.69 13.33 -4.51
CA ILE A 75 9.49 14.12 -4.79
C ILE A 75 9.81 15.55 -5.24
N THR A 76 11.08 15.84 -5.61
CA THR A 76 11.53 17.19 -5.98
C THR A 76 10.79 17.77 -7.19
N LYS A 77 10.26 16.90 -8.06
CA LYS A 77 9.48 17.29 -9.24
C LYS A 77 7.97 17.38 -8.98
N ALA A 78 7.52 17.12 -7.75
CA ALA A 78 6.11 17.20 -7.39
C ALA A 78 5.61 18.65 -7.40
N HIS A 79 4.35 18.81 -7.77
CA HIS A 79 3.66 20.08 -7.76
C HIS A 79 3.38 20.51 -6.31
N PRO A 80 3.77 21.73 -5.90
CA PRO A 80 3.69 22.16 -4.51
C PRO A 80 2.26 22.18 -3.95
N GLY A 81 1.24 22.38 -4.81
CA GLY A 81 -0.16 22.40 -4.39
C GLY A 81 -0.76 21.04 -4.00
N SER A 82 -0.17 19.92 -4.43
CA SER A 82 -0.66 18.56 -4.14
C SER A 82 0.23 17.81 -3.15
N LEU A 83 1.46 18.28 -2.98
CA LEU A 83 2.43 17.67 -2.06
C LEU A 83 1.96 17.61 -0.59
N PRO A 84 1.34 18.65 0.00
CA PRO A 84 0.84 18.58 1.38
C PRO A 84 -0.19 17.46 1.57
N GLN A 85 -1.10 17.29 0.60
CA GLN A 85 -2.12 16.23 0.65
C GLN A 85 -1.47 14.85 0.60
N PHE A 86 -0.50 14.67 -0.30
CA PHE A 86 0.28 13.44 -0.40
C PHE A 86 1.03 13.11 0.90
N ILE A 87 1.79 14.07 1.46
CA ILE A 87 2.56 13.89 2.70
C ILE A 87 1.64 13.58 3.90
N THR A 88 0.43 14.16 3.93
CA THR A 88 -0.56 13.88 4.98
C THR A 88 -1.29 12.53 4.84
N GLY A 89 -0.87 11.69 3.88
CA GLY A 89 -1.43 10.34 3.68
C GLY A 89 -2.77 10.32 2.96
N ARG A 90 -3.19 11.42 2.31
CA ARG A 90 -4.43 11.45 1.53
C ARG A 90 -4.18 10.85 0.14
N PRO A 91 -5.12 10.04 -0.39
CA PRO A 91 -5.03 9.55 -1.77
C PRO A 91 -4.86 10.72 -2.74
N THR A 92 -3.73 10.77 -3.43
CA THR A 92 -3.35 11.87 -4.32
C THR A 92 -3.07 11.31 -5.71
N LEU A 93 -3.82 11.76 -6.72
CA LEU A 93 -3.62 11.32 -8.10
C LEU A 93 -2.23 11.75 -8.60
N LEU A 94 -1.55 10.85 -9.31
CA LEU A 94 -0.22 11.14 -9.88
C LEU A 94 -0.26 12.33 -10.85
N SER A 95 -1.37 12.54 -11.57
CA SER A 95 -1.60 13.72 -12.43
C SER A 95 -1.74 15.03 -11.67
N ASN A 96 -2.17 14.98 -10.40
CA ASN A 96 -2.20 16.15 -9.54
C ASN A 96 -0.81 16.41 -8.94
N LEU A 97 -0.04 15.35 -8.69
CA LEU A 97 1.33 15.42 -8.17
C LEU A 97 2.32 15.87 -9.26
N PHE A 98 2.14 15.47 -10.51
CA PHE A 98 2.97 15.86 -11.65
C PHE A 98 2.09 16.45 -12.75
N ARG A 99 2.03 17.79 -12.81
CA ARG A 99 1.19 18.50 -13.79
C ARG A 99 1.77 18.54 -15.20
N ASP A 100 3.09 18.46 -15.32
CA ASP A 100 3.77 18.39 -16.60
C ASP A 100 3.63 16.97 -17.17
N GLU A 101 3.14 16.84 -18.40
CA GLU A 101 2.94 15.56 -19.07
C GLU A 101 4.23 14.76 -19.21
N VAL A 102 5.38 15.41 -19.43
CA VAL A 102 6.68 14.74 -19.54
C VAL A 102 7.12 14.18 -18.18
N ALA A 103 6.94 14.97 -17.12
CA ALA A 103 7.21 14.53 -15.75
C ALA A 103 6.26 13.40 -15.33
N LEU A 104 4.98 13.48 -15.70
CA LEU A 104 3.97 12.46 -15.43
C LEU A 104 4.28 11.15 -16.16
N LEU A 105 4.67 11.20 -17.43
CA LEU A 105 5.09 10.02 -18.21
C LEU A 105 6.33 9.36 -17.61
N THR A 106 7.29 10.15 -17.14
CA THR A 106 8.51 9.65 -16.49
C THR A 106 8.17 8.98 -15.17
N ALA A 107 7.33 9.61 -14.34
CA ALA A 107 6.87 9.06 -13.06
C ALA A 107 6.06 7.76 -13.21
N LYS A 108 5.33 7.58 -14.33
CA LYS A 108 4.61 6.32 -14.63
C LYS A 108 5.52 5.15 -15.02
N ARG A 109 6.77 5.43 -15.38
CA ARG A 109 7.74 4.42 -15.87
C ARG A 109 8.76 3.99 -14.79
N ALA A 110 8.82 4.71 -13.67
CA ALA A 110 9.67 4.42 -12.52
C ALA A 110 8.96 3.53 -11.49
#